data_AF-A0A4Q7U035-F1
#
_entry.id   AF-A0A4Q7U035-F1
#
_cell.length_a   1.000
_cell.length_b   1.000
_cell.length_c   1.000
_cell.angle_alpha   90.00
_cell.angle_beta   90.00
_cell.angle_gamma   90.00
#
_symmetry.space_group_name_H-M   'P 1'
#
loop_
_entity.id
_entity.type
_entity.pdbx_description
1 polymer ?
#
loop_
_entity_poly.entity_id
_entity_poly.type
_entity_poly.pdbx_seq_one_letter_code
_entity_poly.pdbx_strand_id
1 'polypeptide(L)' 'MTEQQPRRSRRAQRPAPAGVDPRPSEHPLDAQAGEDQAAGWGDGDAAPGSADRANEERLRRDKPPHWG' A
#
# COMPACT_ATOMS: atom_id res chain seq x y z
N MET A 1 -25.56 -41.07 9.60
CA MET A 1 -24.84 -39.91 9.03
C MET A 1 -24.08 -39.28 10.18
N THR A 2 -22.76 -39.47 10.25
CA THR A 2 -21.93 -38.92 11.32
C THR A 2 -21.65 -37.45 11.02
N GLU A 3 -22.15 -36.56 11.87
CA GLU A 3 -21.84 -35.13 11.83
C GLU A 3 -20.32 -34.94 12.00
N GLN A 4 -19.65 -34.44 10.97
CA GLN A 4 -18.23 -34.08 11.08
C GLN A 4 -18.13 -32.81 11.94
N GLN A 5 -17.55 -32.93 13.13
CA GLN A 5 -17.25 -31.75 13.94
C GLN A 5 -16.29 -30.80 13.21
N PRO A 6 -16.52 -29.48 13.30
CA PRO A 6 -15.67 -28.49 12.65
C PRO A 6 -14.25 -28.55 13.21
N ARG A 7 -13.26 -28.66 12.31
CA ARG A 7 -11.84 -28.72 12.67
C ARG A 7 -11.45 -27.43 13.40
N ARG A 8 -11.13 -27.52 14.69
CA ARG A 8 -10.60 -26.38 15.46
C ARG A 8 -9.12 -26.15 15.15
N SER A 9 -8.72 -24.89 15.03
CA SER A 9 -7.33 -24.49 14.87
C SER A 9 -6.52 -24.84 16.13
N ARG A 10 -5.33 -25.42 15.95
CA ARG A 10 -4.36 -25.68 17.04
C ARG A 10 -3.43 -24.48 17.32
N ARG A 11 -3.56 -23.37 16.57
CA ARG A 11 -2.74 -22.17 16.81
C ARG A 11 -3.20 -21.46 18.07
N ALA A 12 -2.24 -21.00 18.87
CA ALA A 12 -2.50 -20.02 19.91
C ALA A 12 -3.10 -18.75 19.27
N GLN A 13 -4.27 -18.35 19.73
CA GLN A 13 -4.86 -17.06 19.35
C GLN A 13 -4.51 -16.02 20.40
N ARG A 14 -4.13 -14.83 19.94
CA ARG A 14 -3.97 -13.66 20.78
C ARG A 14 -5.17 -12.74 20.56
N PRO A 15 -5.69 -12.08 21.60
CA PRO A 15 -6.72 -11.07 21.41
C PRO A 15 -6.20 -9.97 20.49
N ALA A 16 -7.10 -9.41 19.68
CA ALA A 16 -6.77 -8.26 18.85
C ALA A 16 -6.39 -7.06 19.75
N PRO A 17 -5.38 -6.26 19.37
CA PRO A 17 -5.06 -5.01 20.06
C PRO A 17 -6.25 -4.04 20.11
N ALA A 18 -6.24 -3.11 21.06
CA ALA A 18 -7.25 -2.06 21.14
C ALA A 18 -7.24 -1.21 19.85
N GLY A 19 -8.44 -0.88 19.34
CA GLY A 19 -8.61 -0.11 18.11
C GLY A 19 -8.59 -0.93 16.82
N VAL A 20 -8.32 -2.25 16.89
CA VAL A 20 -8.41 -3.13 15.72
C VAL A 20 -9.84 -3.58 15.51
N ASP A 21 -10.31 -3.47 14.26
CA ASP A 21 -11.62 -3.95 13.87
C ASP A 21 -11.72 -5.48 14.01
N PRO A 22 -12.69 -6.02 14.79
CA PRO A 22 -12.89 -7.45 14.92
C PRO A 22 -13.43 -8.14 13.65
N ARG A 23 -13.95 -7.38 12.67
CA ARG A 23 -14.62 -7.92 11.48
C ARG A 23 -14.09 -7.28 10.18
N PRO A 24 -12.78 -7.38 9.90
CA PRO A 24 -12.17 -6.72 8.74
C PRO A 24 -12.73 -7.21 7.40
N SER A 25 -13.31 -8.41 7.36
CA SER A 25 -13.90 -8.99 6.15
C SER A 25 -15.31 -8.49 5.82
N GLU A 26 -15.96 -7.73 6.70
CA GLU A 26 -17.29 -7.19 6.45
C GLU A 26 -17.28 -5.84 5.71
N HIS A 27 -16.10 -5.25 5.50
CA HIS A 27 -15.98 -3.98 4.78
C HIS A 27 -15.98 -4.20 3.26
N PRO A 28 -16.62 -3.30 2.49
CA PRO A 28 -16.49 -3.28 1.04
C PRO A 28 -15.03 -3.11 0.62
N LEU A 29 -14.56 -3.89 -0.36
CA LEU A 29 -13.17 -3.83 -0.82
C LEU A 29 -12.84 -2.54 -1.61
N ASP A 30 -13.87 -1.84 -2.03
CA ASP A 30 -13.83 -0.54 -2.72
C ASP A 30 -13.93 0.64 -1.73
N ALA A 31 -14.11 0.39 -0.44
CA ALA A 31 -14.13 1.43 0.57
C ALA A 31 -12.70 1.85 0.93
N GLN A 32 -12.42 3.14 0.81
CA GLN A 32 -11.15 3.73 1.25
C GLN A 32 -11.20 3.98 2.76
N ALA A 33 -10.14 3.58 3.47
CA ALA A 33 -10.03 3.84 4.91
C ALA A 33 -9.84 5.35 5.16
N GLY A 34 -10.36 5.87 6.28
CA GLY A 34 -10.23 7.30 6.60
C GLY A 34 -8.77 7.73 6.84
N GLU A 35 -7.95 6.77 7.24
CA GLU A 35 -6.49 6.88 7.37
C GLU A 35 -5.72 6.76 6.05
N ASP A 36 -6.33 6.21 5.00
CA ASP A 36 -5.73 6.11 3.66
C ASP A 36 -5.76 7.49 3.00
N GLN A 37 -4.79 8.31 3.37
CA GLN A 37 -4.53 9.55 2.67
C GLN A 37 -3.80 9.25 1.36
N ALA A 38 -4.08 10.04 0.32
CA ALA A 38 -3.30 10.07 -0.92
C ALA A 38 -1.89 10.68 -0.71
N ALA A 39 -1.28 10.43 0.45
CA ALA A 39 0.12 10.72 0.71
C ALA A 39 0.95 9.73 -0.10
N GLY A 40 1.09 10.02 -1.40
CA GLY A 40 2.05 9.34 -2.25
C GLY A 40 3.46 9.55 -1.68
N TRP A 41 4.35 8.59 -1.94
CA TRP A 41 5.79 8.69 -1.64
C TRP A 41 6.52 9.73 -2.53
N GLY A 42 5.82 10.81 -2.88
CA GLY A 42 6.18 11.80 -3.90
C GLY A 42 5.19 11.77 -5.06
N ASP A 43 4.09 12.53 -4.93
CA ASP A 43 3.44 13.21 -6.07
C ASP A 43 2.38 14.18 -5.53
N GLY A 44 2.84 15.17 -4.77
CA GLY A 44 2.05 16.38 -4.57
C GLY A 44 2.27 17.26 -5.79
N ASP A 45 1.30 17.28 -6.71
CA ASP A 45 1.18 18.23 -7.83
C ASP A 45 2.52 18.79 -8.33
N ALA A 46 3.42 17.92 -8.81
CA ALA A 46 4.52 18.41 -9.63
C ALA A 46 3.88 18.90 -10.93
N ALA A 47 3.69 20.22 -11.05
CA ALA A 47 3.17 20.83 -12.27
C ALA A 47 3.91 20.22 -13.48
N PRO A 48 3.21 19.53 -14.40
CA PRO A 48 3.87 18.75 -15.44
C PRO A 48 4.64 19.71 -16.34
N GLY A 49 5.97 19.57 -16.33
CA GLY A 49 6.82 20.17 -17.36
C GLY A 49 7.98 21.05 -16.91
N SER A 50 8.05 21.54 -15.67
CA SER A 50 9.26 22.29 -15.21
C SER A 50 10.24 21.41 -14.42
N ALA A 51 9.72 20.63 -13.47
CA ALA A 51 10.54 19.73 -12.65
C ALA A 51 11.09 18.55 -13.48
N ASP A 52 10.27 17.99 -14.37
CA ASP A 52 10.68 16.88 -15.24
C ASP A 52 11.78 17.30 -16.22
N ARG A 53 11.66 18.47 -16.86
CA ARG A 53 12.70 18.98 -17.77
C ARG A 53 14.01 19.27 -17.05
N ALA A 54 13.96 19.82 -15.84
CA ALA A 54 15.15 20.05 -15.03
C ALA A 54 15.82 18.72 -14.63
N ASN A 55 15.03 17.69 -14.32
CA ASN A 55 15.53 16.36 -14.01
C ASN A 55 16.13 15.66 -15.24
N GLU A 56 15.50 15.77 -16.40
CA GLU A 56 16.01 15.23 -17.67
C GLU A 56 17.34 15.88 -18.07
N GLU A 57 17.48 17.20 -17.89
CA GLU A 57 18.74 17.93 -18.14
C GLU A 57 19.86 17.43 -17.22
N ARG A 58 19.56 17.24 -15.94
CA ARG A 58 20.52 16.68 -14.96
C ARG A 58 20.91 15.25 -15.32
N LEU A 59 19.95 14.42 -15.67
CA LEU A 59 20.19 13.03 -16.05
C LEU A 59 21.03 12.95 -17.34
N ARG A 60 20.75 13.80 -18.34
CA ARG A 60 21.56 13.88 -19.56
C ARG A 60 23.01 14.25 -19.25
N ARG A 61 23.24 15.21 -18.34
CA ARG A 61 24.58 15.64 -17.94
C ARG A 61 25.32 14.56 -17.14
N ASP A 62 24.62 13.89 -16.25
CA ASP A 62 25.21 12.98 -15.27
C ASP A 62 25.24 11.51 -15.78
N LYS A 63 24.67 11.23 -16.97
CA LYS A 63 24.63 9.89 -17.58
C LYS A 63 26.04 9.40 -17.96
N PRO A 64 26.51 8.26 -17.40
CA PRO A 64 27.80 7.68 -17.77
C PRO A 64 27.87 7.19 -19.22
N PRO A 65 29.08 7.12 -19.82
CA PRO A 65 29.24 6.81 -21.25
C PRO A 65 28.76 5.42 -21.69
N HIS A 66 28.68 4.47 -20.76
CA HIS A 66 28.34 3.06 -21.04
C HIS A 66 26.84 2.76 -20.86
N TRP A 67 26.01 3.76 -20.57
CA TRP A 67 24.55 3.61 -20.41
C TRP A 67 23.79 3.80 -21.74
N GLY A 68 24.46 3.63 -22.89
CA GLY A 68 23.92 3.81 -24.24
C GLY A 68 23.68 2.49 -24.95
#